data_AF-A0A3M1T8S6-F1
#
_entry.id   AF-A0A3M1T8S6-F1
#
_cell.length_a   1.000
_cell.length_b   1.000
_cell.length_c   1.000
_cell.angle_alpha   90.00
_cell.angle_beta   90.00
_cell.angle_gamma   90.00
#
_symmetry.space_group_name_H-M   'P 1'
#
loop_
_entity.id
_entity.type
_entity.pdbx_description
1 polymer ?
#
loop_
_entity_poly.entity_id
_entity_poly.type
_entity_poly.pdbx_seq_one_letter_code
_entity_poly.pdbx_strand_id
1 'polypeptide(L)' 'PLPWQKPLSETSLSPGRVAPAFCSLLLAIGTPARPPKLRGNSPGWLKGDPRTPRKRYPTVKKGRGRFQSTLKSIQSSD' A
#
# COMPACT_ATOMS: atom_id res chain seq x y z
N PRO A 1 -23.75 -30.56 -7.26
CA PRO A 1 -23.65 -31.71 -6.31
C PRO A 1 -22.62 -32.69 -6.86
N LEU A 2 -21.83 -33.33 -5.99
CA LEU A 2 -20.85 -34.31 -6.47
C LEU A 2 -21.61 -35.53 -7.02
N PRO A 3 -21.14 -36.17 -8.12
CA PRO A 3 -21.90 -37.23 -8.77
C PRO A 3 -22.07 -38.48 -7.89
N TRP A 4 -21.22 -38.67 -6.87
CA TRP A 4 -21.31 -39.76 -5.90
C TRP A 4 -22.09 -39.40 -4.62
N GLN A 5 -22.63 -38.18 -4.53
CA GLN A 5 -23.30 -37.71 -3.32
C GLN A 5 -24.77 -38.12 -3.30
N LYS A 6 -25.20 -38.78 -2.22
CA LYS A 6 -26.62 -39.11 -2.03
C LYS A 6 -27.48 -37.83 -2.02
N PRO A 7 -28.66 -37.82 -2.68
CA PRO A 7 -29.62 -36.74 -2.58
C PRO A 7 -30.22 -36.71 -1.16
N LEU A 8 -30.33 -35.51 -0.59
CA LEU A 8 -30.96 -35.28 0.72
C LEU A 8 -32.15 -34.33 0.50
N SER A 9 -33.18 -34.46 1.33
CA SER A 9 -34.30 -33.50 1.34
C SER A 9 -33.84 -32.15 1.89
N GLU A 10 -34.48 -31.06 1.47
CA GLU A 10 -34.14 -29.70 1.92
C GLU A 10 -34.21 -29.56 3.45
N THR A 11 -35.16 -30.24 4.09
CA THR A 11 -35.32 -30.28 5.55
C THR A 11 -34.15 -30.96 6.28
N SER A 12 -33.31 -31.73 5.58
CA SER A 12 -32.22 -32.53 6.16
C SER A 12 -30.82 -32.10 5.71
N LEU A 13 -30.68 -30.96 5.01
CA LEU A 13 -29.37 -30.48 4.58
C LEU A 13 -28.51 -30.05 5.79
N SER A 14 -27.33 -30.67 5.93
CA SER A 14 -26.34 -30.22 6.90
C SER A 14 -25.60 -28.97 6.38
N PRO A 15 -25.03 -28.12 7.26
CA PRO A 15 -24.26 -26.95 6.84
C PRO A 15 -23.13 -27.28 5.84
N GLY A 16 -22.47 -28.44 6.01
CA GLY A 16 -21.45 -28.92 5.07
C GLY A 16 -21.99 -29.25 3.67
N ARG A 17 -23.28 -29.61 3.54
CA ARG A 17 -23.95 -29.80 2.25
C ARG A 17 -24.29 -28.48 1.55
N VAL A 18 -24.50 -27.41 2.32
CA VAL A 18 -24.83 -26.08 1.80
C VAL A 18 -23.58 -25.33 1.32
N ALA A 19 -22.41 -25.57 1.94
CA ALA A 19 -21.17 -24.84 1.65
C ALA A 19 -20.78 -24.78 0.15
N PRO A 20 -20.87 -25.86 -0.65
CA PRO A 20 -20.52 -25.80 -2.07
C PRO A 20 -21.43 -24.89 -2.91
N ALA A 21 -22.70 -24.73 -2.51
CA ALA A 21 -23.67 -23.90 -3.22
C ALA A 21 -23.59 -22.42 -2.80
N PHE A 22 -22.97 -22.14 -1.65
CA PHE A 22 -22.97 -20.81 -1.05
C PHE A 22 -22.22 -19.77 -1.89
N CYS A 23 -21.15 -20.15 -2.59
CA CYS A 23 -20.45 -19.25 -3.51
C CYS A 23 -21.37 -18.74 -4.63
N SER A 24 -22.14 -19.62 -5.26
CA SER A 24 -23.09 -19.23 -6.31
C SER A 24 -24.21 -18.35 -5.78
N LEU A 25 -24.68 -18.62 -4.56
CA LEU A 25 -25.67 -17.79 -3.88
C LEU A 25 -25.14 -16.38 -3.61
N LEU A 26 -23.91 -16.26 -3.09
CA LEU A 26 -23.28 -14.97 -2.83
C LEU A 26 -23.07 -14.16 -4.13
N LEU A 27 -22.75 -14.82 -5.24
CA LEU A 27 -22.66 -14.16 -6.54
C LEU A 27 -24.02 -13.68 -7.05
N ALA A 28 -25.08 -14.46 -6.85
CA ALA A 28 -26.43 -14.09 -7.26
C ALA A 28 -27.01 -12.94 -6.42
N ILE A 29 -26.76 -12.94 -5.11
CA ILE A 29 -27.18 -11.86 -4.20
C ILE A 29 -26.30 -10.60 -4.40
N GLY A 30 -25.03 -10.81 -4.74
CA GLY A 30 -24.02 -9.76 -4.79
C GLY A 30 -23.66 -9.26 -3.40
N THR A 31 -23.05 -8.06 -3.34
CA THR A 31 -22.66 -7.43 -2.08
C THR A 31 -23.48 -6.15 -1.90
N PRO A 32 -24.06 -5.88 -0.71
CA PRO A 32 -24.67 -4.59 -0.42
C PRO A 32 -23.61 -3.48 -0.22
N ALA A 33 -22.33 -3.84 -0.23
CA ALA A 33 -21.25 -2.90 -0.02
C ALA A 33 -21.16 -1.92 -1.19
N ARG A 34 -20.99 -0.63 -0.86
CA ARG A 34 -20.65 0.38 -1.85
C ARG A 34 -19.25 0.11 -2.41
N PRO A 35 -19.00 0.45 -3.69
CA PRO A 35 -17.65 0.37 -4.23
C PRO A 35 -16.70 1.20 -3.36
N PRO A 36 -15.43 0.77 -3.20
CA PRO A 36 -14.45 1.55 -2.48
C PRO A 36 -14.25 2.90 -3.16
N LYS A 37 -13.88 3.93 -2.38
CA LYS A 37 -13.43 5.20 -2.96
C LYS A 37 -12.22 4.90 -3.84
N LEU A 38 -12.27 5.32 -5.10
CA LEU A 38 -11.11 5.27 -5.98
C LEU A 38 -10.01 6.08 -5.33
N ARG A 39 -8.94 5.41 -4.89
CA ARG A 39 -7.70 6.12 -4.55
C ARG A 39 -7.14 6.58 -5.89
N GLY A 40 -7.44 7.82 -6.27
CA GLY A 40 -6.84 8.43 -7.44
C GLY A 40 -5.31 8.33 -7.37
N ASN A 41 -4.66 8.45 -8.54
CA ASN A 41 -3.23 8.69 -8.54
C ASN A 41 -2.96 10.00 -7.79
N SER A 42 -1.99 9.98 -6.88
CA SER A 42 -1.47 11.25 -6.35
C SER A 42 -0.98 12.07 -7.54
N PRO A 43 -1.26 13.39 -7.61
CA PRO A 43 -0.79 14.25 -8.70
C PRO A 43 0.75 14.25 -8.85
N GLY A 44 1.45 13.66 -7.89
CA GLY A 44 2.90 13.60 -7.90
C GLY A 44 3.48 14.98 -7.65
N TRP A 45 4.65 15.22 -8.20
CA TRP A 45 5.30 16.52 -8.14
C TRP A 45 4.79 17.38 -9.31
N LEU A 46 4.39 18.63 -9.05
CA LEU A 46 3.86 19.50 -10.09
C LEU A 46 4.96 19.81 -11.13
N LYS A 47 4.56 19.85 -12.40
CA LYS A 47 5.46 20.20 -13.49
C LYS A 47 5.83 21.69 -13.37
N GLY A 48 7.13 21.98 -13.27
CA GLY A 48 7.65 23.35 -13.11
C GLY A 48 8.19 23.64 -11.71
N ASP A 49 7.85 22.83 -10.71
CA ASP A 49 8.40 22.99 -9.37
C ASP A 49 9.80 22.36 -9.29
N PRO A 50 10.85 23.11 -8.88
CA PRO A 50 12.16 22.53 -8.67
C PRO A 50 12.18 21.71 -7.38
N ARG A 51 12.78 20.51 -7.42
CA ARG A 51 13.06 19.74 -6.20
C ARG A 51 14.18 20.43 -5.42
N THR A 52 13.98 20.68 -4.13
CA THR A 52 15.07 21.12 -3.25
C THR A 52 16.03 19.95 -3.00
N PRO A 53 17.32 20.07 -3.36
CA PRO A 53 18.27 19.01 -3.07
C PRO A 53 18.46 18.87 -1.56
N ARG A 54 18.69 17.64 -1.09
CA ARG A 54 19.02 17.40 0.33
C ARG A 54 20.31 18.15 0.69
N LYS A 55 20.33 18.79 1.87
CA LYS A 55 21.54 19.38 2.45
C LYS A 55 22.61 18.29 2.60
N ARG A 56 23.77 18.46 1.95
CA ARG A 56 24.92 17.57 2.11
C ARG A 56 25.83 18.11 3.19
N TYR A 57 26.10 17.30 4.21
CA TYR A 57 27.10 17.60 5.23
C TYR A 57 28.42 16.90 4.87
N PRO A 58 29.59 17.49 5.19
CA PRO A 58 30.87 16.87 4.92
C PRO A 58 31.05 15.58 5.74
N THR A 59 31.67 14.56 5.14
CA THR A 59 32.01 13.31 5.84
C THR A 59 33.15 13.56 6.82
N VAL A 60 32.89 13.35 8.12
CA VAL A 60 33.93 13.39 9.16
C VAL A 60 34.81 12.14 9.04
N LYS A 61 36.05 12.30 8.55
CA LYS A 61 37.05 11.22 8.55
C LYS A 61 37.75 11.15 9.90
N LYS A 62 37.62 10.03 10.61
CA LYS A 62 38.37 9.79 11.86
C LYS A 62 39.75 9.21 11.51
N GLY A 63 40.82 9.93 11.83
CA GLY A 63 42.22 9.53 11.61
C GLY A 63 43.18 10.37 12.45
N ARG A 64 44.42 9.91 12.64
CA ARG A 64 45.45 10.64 13.40
C ARG A 64 45.99 11.81 12.55
N GLY A 65 45.38 12.99 12.68
CA GLY A 65 45.81 14.24 12.03
C GLY A 65 44.86 15.39 12.36
N ARG A 66 45.38 16.64 12.42
CA ARG A 66 44.57 17.83 12.75
C ARG A 66 43.51 18.08 11.67
N PHE A 67 42.24 18.00 12.05
CA PHE A 67 41.12 18.37 11.20
C PHE A 67 40.94 19.89 11.20
N GLN A 68 41.24 20.55 10.08
CA GLN A 68 40.82 21.94 9.87
C GLN A 68 39.41 21.91 9.27
N SER A 69 38.40 22.11 10.10
CA SER A 69 37.08 22.46 9.58
C SER A 69 37.19 23.82 8.89
N THR A 70 37.20 23.85 7.56
CA THR A 70 36.96 25.11 6.85
C THR A 70 35.51 25.52 7.08
N LEU A 71 35.27 26.31 8.12
CA LEU A 71 34.11 27.18 8.18
C LEU A 71 34.30 28.20 7.05
N LYS A 72 33.68 27.96 5.89
CA LYS A 72 33.53 29.00 4.89
C LYS A 72 32.66 30.08 5.52
N SER A 73 33.29 31.19 5.91
CA SER A 73 32.62 32.41 6.33
C SER A 73 31.62 32.79 5.24
N ILE A 74 30.35 32.84 5.60
CA ILE A 74 29.34 33.54 4.84
C ILE A 74 29.65 35.01 5.09
N GLN A 75 30.43 35.64 4.19
CA GLN A 75 30.52 37.09 4.15
C GLN A 75 29.15 37.61 3.73
N SER A 76 28.44 38.18 4.71
CA SER A 76 27.34 39.10 4.53
C SER A 76 27.83 40.31 3.72
N SER A 77 27.29 40.47 2.51
CA SER A 77 27.35 41.71 1.74
C SER A 77 26.18 42.60 2.15
N ASP A 78 26.49 43.76 2.73
CA ASP A 78 25.64 44.96 2.72
C ASP A 78 25.44 45.48 1.28
#